data_AF-A0A942M2U7-F1
#
_entry.id   AF-A0A942M2U7-F1
#
_cell.length_a   1.000
_cell.length_b   1.000
_cell.length_c   1.000
_cell.angle_alpha   90.00
_cell.angle_beta   90.00
_cell.angle_gamma   90.00
#
_symmetry.space_group_name_H-M   'P 1'
#
loop_
_entity.id
_entity.type
_entity.pdbx_description
1 polymer ?
#
loop_
_entity_poly.entity_id
_entity_poly.type
_entity_poly.pdbx_seq_one_letter_code
_entity_poly.pdbx_strand_id
1 'polypeptide(L)'
;MKSSTSRLTINKISKLLNNYNALRIQISQFELYRISNIIEKYHTINNQYCKTKIKSIQNILGGYKNISSTTIEKFKRLLIEYNATREKLLISQRESADDLNILDVLDFTDDEIRHSKFLAFLLDPLETHAQGNLFFKIFLEEINLPIEYAESKYTVKKEVKGEESIVDIRIRSKESGENGFVIYIENKTKSAVGENQIINESKDLNKAAKISEIPDSRKHGFLLSVKKDEEALKGTYFNWISWKQIVKCLDKFIEQSQAIKVKWAAEQYMKCIEKHVIKEVLKTERKEINNEDIK
;
A
#
# COMPACT_ATOMS: atom_id res chain seq x y z
N MET A 1 99.06 28.50 -79.59
CA MET A 1 98.54 27.77 -78.41
C MET A 1 97.07 27.46 -78.66
N LYS A 2 96.74 26.24 -79.13
CA LYS A 2 95.34 25.84 -79.37
C LYS A 2 94.72 25.34 -78.07
N SER A 3 93.80 26.11 -77.49
CA SER A 3 92.93 25.69 -76.40
C SER A 3 91.85 24.73 -76.93
N SER A 4 91.93 23.44 -76.58
CA SER A 4 90.82 22.53 -76.75
C SER A 4 89.89 22.67 -75.54
N THR A 5 88.94 23.59 -75.67
CA THR A 5 87.67 23.53 -74.95
C THR A 5 87.14 22.11 -75.07
N SER A 6 87.12 21.36 -73.95
CA SER A 6 86.58 20.01 -73.93
C SER A 6 85.07 20.11 -74.14
N ARG A 7 84.66 20.15 -75.42
CA ARG A 7 83.26 20.00 -75.81
C ARG A 7 82.79 18.70 -75.17
N LEU A 8 81.81 18.82 -74.28
CA LEU A 8 81.05 17.69 -73.78
C LEU A 8 80.53 16.95 -75.02
N THR A 9 81.16 15.84 -75.36
CA THR A 9 80.73 15.01 -76.47
C THR A 9 79.38 14.42 -76.10
N ILE A 10 78.51 14.25 -77.10
CA ILE A 10 77.17 13.66 -76.95
C ILE A 10 77.24 12.37 -76.12
N ASN A 11 78.29 11.57 -76.31
CA ASN A 11 78.54 10.35 -75.53
C ASN A 11 78.74 10.57 -74.02
N LYS A 12 79.42 11.64 -73.59
CA LYS A 12 79.60 11.94 -72.15
C LYS A 12 78.31 12.41 -71.51
N ILE A 13 77.53 13.24 -72.20
CA ILE A 13 76.20 13.70 -71.74
C ILE A 13 75.24 12.51 -71.64
N SER A 14 75.22 11.65 -72.66
CA SER A 14 74.37 10.46 -72.69
C SER A 14 74.71 9.48 -71.55
N LYS A 15 75.99 9.28 -71.25
CA LYS A 15 76.43 8.44 -70.10
C LYS A 15 76.00 9.02 -68.75
N LEU A 16 76.09 10.34 -68.56
CA LEU A 16 75.64 11.01 -67.33
C LEU A 16 74.12 10.92 -67.16
N LEU A 17 73.35 11.13 -68.23
CA LEU A 17 71.89 10.99 -68.22
C LEU A 17 71.47 9.56 -67.92
N ASN A 18 72.13 8.56 -68.49
CA ASN A 18 71.85 7.15 -68.20
C ASN A 18 72.14 6.79 -66.74
N ASN A 19 73.27 7.27 -66.18
CA ASN A 19 73.59 7.05 -64.77
C ASN A 19 72.60 7.77 -63.84
N TYR A 20 72.23 9.01 -64.15
CA TYR A 20 71.21 9.76 -63.38
C TYR A 20 69.86 9.04 -63.41
N ASN A 21 69.43 8.56 -64.58
CA ASN A 21 68.18 7.80 -64.72
C ASN A 21 68.24 6.47 -63.96
N ALA A 22 69.36 5.75 -64.00
CA ALA A 22 69.54 4.50 -63.26
C ALA A 22 69.49 4.71 -61.73
N LEU A 23 70.19 5.73 -61.21
CA LEU A 23 70.14 6.13 -59.81
C LEU A 23 68.74 6.59 -59.39
N ARG A 24 68.07 7.39 -60.23
CA ARG A 24 66.69 7.83 -60.00
C ARG A 24 65.74 6.64 -59.91
N ILE A 25 65.86 5.65 -60.80
CA ILE A 25 65.05 4.42 -60.76
C ILE A 25 65.34 3.62 -59.49
N GLN A 26 66.60 3.46 -59.10
CA GLN A 26 66.96 2.74 -57.86
C GLN A 26 66.43 3.42 -56.60
N ILE A 27 66.55 4.75 -56.48
CA ILE A 27 65.99 5.52 -55.37
C ILE A 27 64.46 5.38 -55.37
N SER A 28 63.82 5.44 -56.55
CA SER A 28 62.37 5.24 -56.68
C SER A 28 61.94 3.84 -56.23
N GLN A 29 62.67 2.80 -56.61
CA GLN A 29 62.41 1.41 -56.20
C GLN A 29 62.61 1.20 -54.70
N PHE A 30 63.64 1.80 -54.12
CA PHE A 30 63.90 1.75 -52.68
C PHE A 30 62.79 2.44 -51.88
N GLU A 31 62.34 3.62 -52.32
CA GLU A 31 61.22 4.32 -51.68
C GLU A 31 59.89 3.56 -51.86
N LEU A 32 59.63 2.97 -53.03
CA LEU A 32 58.47 2.09 -53.24
C LEU A 32 58.50 0.87 -52.30
N TYR A 33 59.67 0.25 -52.11
CA TYR A 33 59.86 -0.86 -51.18
C TYR A 33 59.62 -0.44 -49.72
N ARG A 34 60.12 0.73 -49.30
CA ARG A 34 59.86 1.28 -47.96
C ARG A 34 58.38 1.56 -47.74
N ILE A 35 57.70 2.18 -48.71
CA ILE A 35 56.27 2.46 -48.65
C ILE A 35 55.47 1.16 -48.57
N SER A 36 55.81 0.16 -49.40
CA SER A 36 55.17 -1.16 -49.38
C SER A 36 55.29 -1.85 -48.02
N ASN A 37 56.48 -1.85 -47.40
CA ASN A 37 56.70 -2.40 -46.06
C ASN A 37 55.90 -1.66 -44.97
N ILE A 38 55.76 -0.33 -45.07
CA ILE A 38 54.95 0.46 -44.13
C ILE A 38 53.47 0.10 -44.26
N ILE A 39 52.98 -0.03 -45.49
CA ILE A 39 51.59 -0.43 -45.77
C ILE A 39 51.31 -1.83 -45.22
N GLU A 40 52.21 -2.79 -45.42
CA GLU A 40 52.06 -4.16 -44.91
C GLU A 40 52.03 -4.22 -43.37
N LYS A 41 52.93 -3.47 -42.72
CA LYS A 41 52.93 -3.32 -41.25
C LYS A 41 51.66 -2.66 -40.74
N TYR A 42 51.19 -1.61 -41.40
CA TYR A 42 49.94 -0.94 -41.07
C TYR A 42 48.75 -1.91 -41.18
N HIS A 43 48.65 -2.67 -42.26
CA HIS A 43 47.61 -3.69 -42.42
C HIS A 43 47.66 -4.76 -41.34
N THR A 44 48.85 -5.22 -40.96
CA THR A 44 49.05 -6.22 -39.91
C THR A 44 48.58 -5.70 -38.55
N ILE A 45 49.03 -4.50 -38.15
CA ILE A 45 48.65 -3.87 -36.89
C ILE A 45 47.14 -3.61 -36.85
N ASN A 46 46.58 -3.08 -37.94
CA ASN A 46 45.16 -2.79 -38.02
C ASN A 46 44.31 -4.07 -37.95
N ASN A 47 44.71 -5.14 -38.65
CA ASN A 47 44.04 -6.44 -38.58
C ASN A 47 44.11 -7.04 -37.17
N GLN A 48 45.25 -6.94 -36.50
CA GLN A 48 45.41 -7.43 -35.14
C GLN A 48 44.54 -6.63 -34.15
N TYR A 49 44.54 -5.30 -34.27
CA TYR A 49 43.67 -4.42 -33.49
C TYR A 49 42.18 -4.75 -33.70
N CYS A 50 41.75 -4.91 -34.96
CA CYS A 50 40.38 -5.31 -35.30
C CYS A 50 40.00 -6.68 -34.72
N LYS A 51 40.87 -7.69 -34.84
CA LYS A 51 40.64 -9.02 -34.26
C LYS A 51 40.48 -8.97 -32.75
N THR A 52 41.34 -8.23 -32.04
CA THR A 52 41.26 -8.10 -30.59
C THR A 52 39.97 -7.37 -30.18
N LYS A 53 39.57 -6.33 -30.91
CA LYS A 53 38.34 -5.57 -30.62
C LYS A 53 37.07 -6.40 -30.86
N ILE A 54 37.03 -7.20 -31.94
CA ILE A 54 35.94 -8.14 -32.21
C ILE A 54 35.80 -9.17 -31.08
N LYS A 55 36.93 -9.74 -30.62
CA LYS A 55 36.93 -10.72 -29.52
C LYS A 55 36.38 -10.11 -28.22
N SER A 56 36.76 -8.88 -27.90
CA SER A 56 36.24 -8.19 -26.71
C SER A 56 34.73 -7.94 -26.80
N ILE A 57 34.21 -7.53 -27.97
CA ILE A 57 32.77 -7.34 -28.18
C ILE A 57 32.01 -8.67 -28.06
N GLN A 58 32.54 -9.75 -28.61
CA GLN A 58 31.94 -11.09 -28.50
C GLN A 58 31.85 -11.55 -27.04
N ASN A 59 32.88 -11.30 -26.23
CA ASN A 59 32.86 -11.62 -24.80
C ASN A 59 31.79 -10.83 -24.04
N ILE A 60 31.65 -9.53 -24.32
CA ILE A 60 30.63 -8.68 -23.69
C ILE A 60 29.22 -9.17 -24.08
N LEU A 61 29.00 -9.44 -25.38
CA LEU A 61 27.72 -9.97 -25.87
C LEU A 61 27.39 -11.34 -25.26
N GLY A 62 28.38 -12.22 -25.09
CA GLY A 62 28.23 -13.49 -24.40
C GLY A 62 27.86 -13.33 -22.92
N GLY A 63 28.53 -12.41 -22.22
CA GLY A 63 28.22 -12.04 -20.84
C GLY A 63 26.78 -11.53 -20.67
N TYR A 64 26.33 -10.62 -21.54
CA TYR A 64 24.96 -10.11 -21.53
C TYR A 64 23.91 -11.21 -21.76
N LYS A 65 24.14 -12.11 -22.73
CA LYS A 65 23.25 -13.25 -22.99
C LYS A 65 23.14 -14.18 -21.79
N ASN A 66 24.25 -14.44 -21.09
CA ASN A 66 24.27 -15.31 -19.91
C ASN A 66 23.59 -14.65 -18.68
N ILE A 67 23.76 -13.35 -18.47
CA ILE A 67 23.05 -12.62 -17.40
C ILE A 67 21.54 -12.60 -17.69
N SER A 68 21.16 -12.39 -18.95
CA SER A 68 19.77 -12.44 -19.39
C SER A 68 19.18 -13.84 -19.21
N SER A 69 19.88 -14.90 -19.64
CA SER A 69 19.39 -16.27 -19.50
C SER A 69 19.26 -16.70 -18.04
N THR A 70 20.24 -16.40 -17.18
CA THR A 70 20.17 -16.71 -15.74
C THR A 70 19.05 -15.94 -15.04
N THR A 71 18.78 -14.69 -15.43
CA THR A 71 17.66 -13.91 -14.91
C THR A 71 16.32 -14.51 -15.34
N ILE A 72 16.19 -14.86 -16.63
CA ILE A 72 15.01 -15.54 -17.18
C ILE A 72 14.74 -16.86 -16.44
N GLU A 73 15.76 -17.67 -16.18
CA GLU A 73 15.60 -18.93 -15.45
C GLU A 73 15.19 -18.72 -13.98
N LYS A 74 15.72 -17.69 -13.31
CA LYS A 74 15.26 -17.31 -11.96
C LYS A 74 13.78 -16.91 -11.95
N PHE A 75 13.34 -16.11 -12.92
CA PHE A 75 11.93 -15.73 -13.06
C PHE A 75 11.03 -16.93 -13.37
N LYS A 76 11.46 -17.83 -14.27
CA LYS A 76 10.72 -19.08 -14.53
C LYS A 76 10.55 -19.91 -13.28
N ARG A 77 11.63 -20.09 -12.50
CA ARG A 77 11.57 -20.82 -11.23
C ARG A 77 10.61 -20.16 -10.25
N LEU A 78 10.69 -18.84 -10.10
CA LEU A 78 9.75 -18.08 -9.25
C LEU A 78 8.29 -18.27 -9.69
N LEU A 79 8.01 -18.24 -11.00
CA LEU A 79 6.66 -18.45 -11.53
C LEU A 79 6.16 -19.88 -11.27
N ILE A 80 7.03 -20.88 -11.41
CA ILE A 80 6.71 -22.29 -11.10
C ILE A 80 6.38 -22.44 -9.61
N GLU A 81 7.24 -21.92 -8.74
CA GLU A 81 7.06 -21.97 -7.28
C GLU A 81 5.80 -21.21 -6.84
N TYR A 82 5.54 -20.04 -7.43
CA TYR A 82 4.32 -19.27 -7.21
C TYR A 82 3.07 -20.06 -7.61
N ASN A 83 3.06 -20.66 -8.80
CA ASN A 83 1.92 -21.44 -9.28
C ASN A 83 1.67 -22.66 -8.39
N ALA A 84 2.71 -23.41 -8.03
CA ALA A 84 2.60 -24.55 -7.14
C ALA A 84 2.07 -24.16 -5.75
N THR A 85 2.52 -23.02 -5.22
CA THR A 85 2.03 -22.48 -3.94
C THR A 85 0.57 -22.05 -4.06
N ARG A 86 0.19 -21.38 -5.16
CA ARG A 86 -1.17 -20.95 -5.44
C ARG A 86 -2.13 -22.14 -5.57
N GLU A 87 -1.71 -23.20 -6.24
CA GLU A 87 -2.50 -24.43 -6.36
C GLU A 87 -2.74 -25.09 -5.00
N LYS A 88 -1.71 -25.20 -4.17
CA LYS A 88 -1.86 -25.70 -2.79
C LYS A 88 -2.84 -24.85 -1.98
N LEU A 89 -2.72 -23.52 -2.07
CA LEU A 89 -3.66 -22.60 -1.42
C LEU A 89 -5.09 -22.82 -1.91
N LEU A 90 -5.30 -22.89 -3.23
CA LEU A 90 -6.62 -23.12 -3.83
C LEU A 90 -7.24 -24.46 -3.41
N ILE A 91 -6.44 -25.51 -3.30
CA ILE A 91 -6.90 -26.82 -2.83
C ILE A 91 -7.32 -26.72 -1.36
N SER A 92 -6.48 -26.14 -0.49
CA SER A 92 -6.82 -25.91 0.93
C SER A 92 -8.12 -25.11 1.06
N GLN A 93 -8.25 -24.05 0.28
CA GLN A 93 -9.43 -23.17 0.29
C GLN A 93 -10.72 -23.87 -0.16
N ARG A 94 -10.65 -24.96 -0.92
CA ARG A 94 -11.85 -25.77 -1.26
C ARG A 94 -12.38 -26.55 -0.05
N GLU A 95 -11.53 -26.87 0.91
CA GLU A 95 -11.90 -27.66 2.09
C GLU A 95 -12.33 -26.77 3.25
N SER A 96 -11.56 -25.71 3.54
CA SER A 96 -11.77 -24.86 4.73
C SER A 96 -12.42 -23.50 4.45
N ALA A 97 -12.22 -22.96 3.24
CA ALA A 97 -12.61 -21.61 2.86
C ALA A 97 -12.15 -20.52 3.85
N ASP A 98 -10.90 -20.61 4.34
CA ASP A 98 -10.36 -19.73 5.39
C ASP A 98 -10.35 -18.24 5.00
N ASP A 99 -10.14 -17.92 3.71
CA ASP A 99 -10.23 -16.55 3.19
C ASP A 99 -11.68 -16.03 3.01
N LEU A 100 -12.72 -16.86 3.18
CA LEU A 100 -14.10 -16.40 3.06
C LEU A 100 -14.42 -15.44 4.20
N ASN A 101 -14.85 -14.23 3.84
CA ASN A 101 -15.59 -13.37 4.76
C ASN A 101 -16.98 -13.09 4.20
N ILE A 102 -18.01 -13.52 4.93
CA ILE A 102 -19.40 -13.35 4.47
C ILE A 102 -19.79 -11.88 4.35
N LEU A 103 -19.19 -10.99 5.14
CA LEU A 103 -19.46 -9.56 5.10
C LEU A 103 -18.82 -8.91 3.87
N ASP A 104 -17.65 -9.38 3.44
CA ASP A 104 -17.06 -8.95 2.17
C ASP A 104 -17.98 -9.32 1.00
N VAL A 105 -18.59 -10.52 1.03
CA VAL A 105 -19.54 -10.99 0.00
C VAL A 105 -20.83 -10.17 -0.01
N LEU A 106 -21.26 -9.65 1.14
CA LEU A 106 -22.46 -8.85 1.29
C LEU A 106 -22.21 -7.35 1.06
N ASP A 107 -21.00 -6.93 0.65
CA ASP A 107 -20.59 -5.54 0.47
C ASP A 107 -20.71 -4.69 1.75
N PHE A 108 -20.35 -5.25 2.91
CA PHE A 108 -20.39 -4.55 4.20
C PHE A 108 -19.30 -3.47 4.35
N THR A 109 -18.37 -3.36 3.39
CA THR A 109 -17.03 -2.80 3.56
C THR A 109 -16.98 -1.35 4.03
N ASP A 110 -17.90 -0.50 3.54
CA ASP A 110 -17.87 0.95 3.78
C ASP A 110 -19.20 1.50 4.32
N ASP A 111 -20.18 0.64 4.54
CA ASP A 111 -21.56 1.04 4.84
C ASP A 111 -21.72 1.32 6.34
N GLU A 112 -21.64 2.61 6.72
CA GLU A 112 -21.81 3.11 8.09
C GLU A 112 -23.09 2.56 8.74
N ILE A 113 -24.19 2.45 7.98
CA ILE A 113 -25.48 1.95 8.47
C ILE A 113 -25.40 0.46 8.82
N ARG A 114 -24.74 -0.34 7.98
CA ARG A 114 -24.55 -1.78 8.24
C ARG A 114 -23.66 -2.05 9.44
N HIS A 115 -22.59 -1.26 9.60
CA HIS A 115 -21.74 -1.30 10.78
C HIS A 115 -22.53 -0.94 12.05
N SER A 116 -23.35 0.11 12.01
CA SER A 116 -24.22 0.50 13.12
C SER A 116 -25.25 -0.59 13.45
N LYS A 117 -25.78 -1.27 12.43
CA LYS A 117 -26.68 -2.43 12.61
C LYS A 117 -26.01 -3.58 13.33
N PHE A 118 -24.78 -3.93 12.96
CA PHE A 118 -24.06 -5.04 13.58
C PHE A 118 -23.63 -4.70 15.02
N LEU A 119 -23.16 -3.47 15.27
CA LEU A 119 -22.82 -3.03 16.61
C LEU A 119 -24.04 -2.99 17.53
N ALA A 120 -25.15 -2.42 17.09
CA ALA A 120 -26.39 -2.43 17.85
C ALA A 120 -26.89 -3.86 18.13
N PHE A 121 -26.73 -4.78 17.18
CA PHE A 121 -27.03 -6.19 17.37
C PHE A 121 -26.23 -6.80 18.53
N LEU A 122 -24.93 -6.50 18.67
CA LEU A 122 -24.12 -7.00 19.78
C LEU A 122 -24.40 -6.29 21.12
N LEU A 123 -24.77 -5.01 21.07
CA LEU A 123 -25.03 -4.20 22.27
C LEU A 123 -26.37 -4.50 22.94
N ASP A 124 -27.34 -5.07 22.21
CA ASP A 124 -28.68 -5.37 22.71
C ASP A 124 -28.76 -6.78 23.33
N PRO A 125 -29.00 -6.90 24.64
CA PRO A 125 -28.93 -8.20 25.31
C PRO A 125 -30.10 -9.12 24.97
N LEU A 126 -31.13 -8.61 24.31
CA LEU A 126 -32.32 -9.35 23.88
C LEU A 126 -32.24 -9.79 22.42
N GLU A 127 -31.15 -9.45 21.71
CA GLU A 127 -30.95 -9.86 20.34
C GLU A 127 -30.58 -11.34 20.20
N THR A 128 -30.68 -11.83 18.96
CA THR A 128 -30.55 -13.26 18.65
C THR A 128 -29.13 -13.83 18.81
N HIS A 129 -28.13 -13.02 19.17
CA HIS A 129 -26.81 -13.52 19.56
C HIS A 129 -26.83 -14.28 20.90
N ALA A 130 -27.86 -14.08 21.73
CA ALA A 130 -28.10 -14.84 22.96
C ALA A 130 -26.91 -14.88 23.95
N GLN A 131 -26.10 -13.82 24.01
CA GLN A 131 -25.01 -13.69 24.99
C GLN A 131 -25.33 -12.69 26.13
N GLY A 132 -26.60 -12.27 26.23
CA GLY A 132 -27.02 -11.25 27.19
C GLY A 132 -26.16 -9.99 27.10
N ASN A 133 -25.81 -9.40 28.23
CA ASN A 133 -25.05 -8.14 28.29
C ASN A 133 -23.54 -8.28 28.05
N LEU A 134 -23.03 -9.45 27.62
CA LEU A 134 -21.58 -9.71 27.59
C LEU A 134 -20.81 -8.67 26.78
N PHE A 135 -21.21 -8.40 25.53
CA PHE A 135 -20.53 -7.42 24.69
C PHE A 135 -20.67 -6.00 25.26
N PHE A 136 -21.84 -5.64 25.80
CA PHE A 136 -22.04 -4.31 26.38
C PHE A 136 -21.17 -4.08 27.62
N LYS A 137 -20.98 -5.09 28.48
CA LYS A 137 -20.03 -5.04 29.61
C LYS A 137 -18.61 -4.79 29.15
N ILE A 138 -18.14 -5.59 28.17
CA ILE A 138 -16.81 -5.44 27.57
C ILE A 138 -16.65 -4.04 26.96
N PHE A 139 -17.68 -3.55 26.28
CA PHE A 139 -17.69 -2.21 25.69
C PHE A 139 -17.55 -1.14 26.77
N LEU A 140 -18.38 -1.16 27.81
CA LEU A 140 -18.34 -0.21 28.94
C LEU A 140 -16.95 -0.17 29.60
N GLU A 141 -16.33 -1.34 29.82
CA GLU A 141 -14.97 -1.45 30.36
C GLU A 141 -13.94 -0.77 29.46
N GLU A 142 -13.96 -1.03 28.15
CA GLU A 142 -12.98 -0.46 27.21
C GLU A 142 -13.09 1.07 27.09
N ILE A 143 -14.27 1.63 27.34
CA ILE A 143 -14.52 3.08 27.31
C ILE A 143 -14.55 3.74 28.70
N ASN A 144 -14.23 2.99 29.76
CA ASN A 144 -14.20 3.44 31.15
C ASN A 144 -15.53 4.00 31.66
N LEU A 145 -16.65 3.39 31.29
CA LEU A 145 -17.97 3.68 31.86
C LEU A 145 -18.36 2.65 32.94
N PRO A 146 -19.30 3.01 33.84
CA PRO A 146 -19.73 2.10 34.91
C PRO A 146 -20.35 0.80 34.36
N ILE A 147 -19.77 -0.34 34.72
CA ILE A 147 -20.24 -1.68 34.31
C ILE A 147 -21.68 -1.94 34.77
N GLU A 148 -22.08 -1.33 35.90
CA GLU A 148 -23.44 -1.40 36.45
C GLU A 148 -24.54 -0.95 35.47
N TYR A 149 -24.20 -0.16 34.44
CA TYR A 149 -25.16 0.20 33.38
C TYR A 149 -25.73 -1.05 32.69
N ALA A 150 -24.91 -2.08 32.52
CA ALA A 150 -25.30 -3.35 31.96
C ALA A 150 -26.22 -4.17 32.88
N GLU A 151 -26.34 -3.85 34.17
CA GLU A 151 -27.26 -4.53 35.09
C GLU A 151 -28.67 -3.92 35.05
N SER A 152 -28.81 -2.72 34.47
CA SER A 152 -30.11 -2.07 34.30
C SER A 152 -30.90 -2.65 33.12
N LYS A 153 -32.21 -2.40 33.09
CA LYS A 153 -33.02 -2.62 31.89
C LYS A 153 -32.81 -1.46 30.93
N TYR A 154 -32.30 -1.70 29.74
CA TYR A 154 -32.11 -0.69 28.71
C TYR A 154 -32.71 -1.10 27.36
N THR A 155 -32.65 -0.20 26.39
CA THR A 155 -33.02 -0.44 25.00
C THR A 155 -31.92 0.07 24.09
N VAL A 156 -31.65 -0.66 23.01
CA VAL A 156 -30.78 -0.22 21.92
C VAL A 156 -31.66 0.12 20.73
N LYS A 157 -31.47 1.31 20.16
CA LYS A 157 -32.18 1.74 18.94
C LYS A 157 -31.19 2.32 17.95
N LYS A 158 -31.50 2.13 16.67
CA LYS A 158 -30.73 2.65 15.55
C LYS A 158 -31.46 3.81 14.90
N GLU A 159 -30.73 4.69 14.23
CA GLU A 159 -31.28 5.78 13.40
C GLU A 159 -32.36 6.58 14.15
N VAL A 160 -32.04 6.96 15.39
CA VAL A 160 -32.98 7.63 16.29
C VAL A 160 -33.06 9.10 15.91
N LYS A 161 -34.22 9.49 15.36
CA LYS A 161 -34.51 10.89 15.04
C LYS A 161 -34.63 11.74 16.31
N GLY A 162 -33.73 12.71 16.44
CA GLY A 162 -33.81 13.84 17.36
C GLY A 162 -34.54 15.03 16.73
N GLU A 163 -34.38 16.20 17.34
CA GLU A 163 -34.93 17.44 16.79
C GLU A 163 -34.02 17.99 15.68
N GLU A 164 -32.70 17.88 15.87
CA GLU A 164 -31.68 18.48 15.02
C GLU A 164 -30.88 17.45 14.21
N SER A 165 -30.92 16.18 14.61
CA SER A 165 -30.06 15.11 14.06
C SER A 165 -30.74 13.73 14.03
N ILE A 166 -30.09 12.77 13.38
CA ILE A 166 -30.44 11.35 13.47
C ILE A 166 -29.20 10.65 14.00
N VAL A 167 -29.32 10.04 15.17
CA VAL A 167 -28.19 9.36 15.83
C VAL A 167 -28.15 7.90 15.38
N ASP A 168 -26.96 7.45 14.99
CA ASP A 168 -26.75 6.09 14.49
C ASP A 168 -27.16 5.00 15.49
N ILE A 169 -26.69 5.09 16.74
CA ILE A 169 -27.06 4.16 17.81
C ILE A 169 -27.34 4.92 19.10
N ARG A 170 -28.46 4.59 19.75
CA ARG A 170 -28.80 5.03 21.09
C ARG A 170 -29.00 3.85 22.03
N ILE A 171 -28.31 3.87 23.16
CA ILE A 171 -28.55 3.00 24.31
C ILE A 171 -29.17 3.87 25.40
N ARG A 172 -30.32 3.47 25.95
CA ARG A 172 -31.00 4.22 27.01
C ARG A 172 -31.59 3.29 28.04
N SER A 173 -31.31 3.54 29.32
CA SER A 173 -31.99 2.88 30.43
C SER A 173 -33.50 3.13 30.39
N LYS A 174 -34.28 2.18 30.91
CA LYS A 174 -35.71 2.39 31.17
C LYS A 174 -35.95 3.24 32.41
N GLU A 175 -34.95 3.34 33.28
CA GLU A 175 -34.93 4.19 34.46
C GLU A 175 -34.62 5.65 34.10
N SER A 176 -35.12 6.57 34.92
CA SER A 176 -34.94 8.03 34.84
C SER A 176 -34.25 8.52 36.11
N GLY A 177 -33.88 9.80 36.18
CA GLY A 177 -33.21 10.35 37.36
C GLY A 177 -31.78 9.82 37.53
N GLU A 178 -31.34 9.73 38.78
CA GLU A 178 -29.98 9.31 39.19
C GLU A 178 -29.59 7.89 38.74
N ASN A 179 -30.56 7.00 38.55
CA ASN A 179 -30.29 5.64 38.09
C ASN A 179 -30.28 5.53 36.56
N GLY A 180 -30.82 6.53 35.86
CA GLY A 180 -30.89 6.53 34.41
C GLY A 180 -29.54 6.80 33.74
N PHE A 181 -29.39 6.35 32.50
CA PHE A 181 -28.28 6.73 31.62
C PHE A 181 -28.72 6.77 30.16
N VAL A 182 -27.95 7.52 29.36
CA VAL A 182 -28.12 7.58 27.91
C VAL A 182 -26.75 7.62 27.24
N ILE A 183 -26.57 6.77 26.23
CA ILE A 183 -25.35 6.69 25.42
C ILE A 183 -25.75 6.86 23.96
N TYR A 184 -25.15 7.85 23.29
CA TYR A 184 -25.23 8.03 21.84
C TYR A 184 -23.90 7.57 21.23
N ILE A 185 -23.96 6.83 20.14
CA ILE A 185 -22.79 6.45 19.34
C ILE A 185 -23.08 6.89 17.91
N GLU A 186 -22.21 7.74 17.38
CA GLU A 186 -22.17 8.17 15.99
C GLU A 186 -21.03 7.44 15.29
N ASN A 187 -21.31 6.79 14.15
CA ASN A 187 -20.39 5.88 13.51
C ASN A 187 -19.84 6.47 12.20
N LYS A 188 -18.50 6.50 12.07
CA LYS A 188 -17.79 6.92 10.87
C LYS A 188 -16.75 5.89 10.46
N THR A 189 -16.90 5.35 9.25
CA THR A 189 -15.96 4.36 8.68
C THR A 189 -14.90 5.04 7.83
N LYS A 190 -15.28 6.05 7.03
CA LYS A 190 -14.39 6.75 6.09
C LYS A 190 -14.58 8.26 6.05
N SER A 191 -15.83 8.72 6.18
CA SER A 191 -16.18 10.11 5.94
C SER A 191 -15.72 11.02 7.08
N ALA A 192 -15.30 12.23 6.73
CA ALA A 192 -15.17 13.30 7.71
C ALA A 192 -16.55 13.58 8.34
N VAL A 193 -16.53 14.03 9.58
CA VAL A 193 -17.75 14.46 10.27
C VAL A 193 -18.31 15.69 9.57
N GLY A 194 -19.62 15.73 9.33
CA GLY A 194 -20.26 16.91 8.74
C GLY A 194 -20.16 18.12 9.67
N GLU A 195 -20.00 19.32 9.10
CA GLU A 195 -19.98 20.56 9.85
C GLU A 195 -21.22 20.67 10.75
N ASN A 196 -21.02 20.78 12.06
CA ASN A 196 -22.05 20.84 13.10
C ASN A 196 -22.85 19.55 13.38
N GLN A 197 -22.55 18.42 12.73
CA GLN A 197 -23.28 17.17 12.98
C GLN A 197 -23.21 16.76 14.47
N ILE A 198 -22.00 16.66 15.01
CA ILE A 198 -21.77 16.28 16.42
C ILE A 198 -22.30 17.34 17.39
N ILE A 199 -22.30 18.61 16.99
CA ILE A 199 -22.90 19.69 17.78
C ILE A 199 -24.42 19.47 17.92
N ASN A 200 -25.09 19.13 16.83
CA ASN A 200 -26.53 18.88 16.81
C ASN A 200 -26.89 17.62 17.60
N GLU A 201 -26.15 16.53 17.42
CA GLU A 201 -26.32 15.30 18.20
C GLU A 201 -26.05 15.53 19.70
N SER A 202 -25.07 16.36 20.04
CA SER A 202 -24.77 16.77 21.41
C SER A 202 -25.92 17.58 22.04
N LYS A 203 -26.60 18.44 21.27
CA LYS A 203 -27.81 19.14 21.73
C LYS A 203 -28.95 18.15 21.96
N ASP A 204 -29.20 17.24 21.02
CA ASP A 204 -30.24 16.21 21.12
C ASP A 204 -30.01 15.27 22.31
N LEU A 205 -28.75 14.87 22.56
CA LEU A 205 -28.35 14.09 23.73
C LEU A 205 -28.68 14.84 25.03
N ASN A 206 -28.30 16.11 25.12
CA ASN A 206 -28.57 16.94 26.29
C ASN A 206 -30.07 17.11 26.54
N LYS A 207 -30.86 17.30 25.48
CA LYS A 207 -32.32 17.40 25.57
C LYS A 207 -32.93 16.08 26.04
N ALA A 208 -32.50 14.95 25.48
CA ALA A 208 -32.98 13.63 25.87
C ALA A 208 -32.66 13.31 27.35
N ALA A 209 -31.46 13.67 27.82
CA ALA A 209 -31.07 13.53 29.22
C ALA A 209 -31.94 14.39 30.13
N LYS A 210 -32.14 15.68 29.82
CA LYS A 210 -32.99 16.60 30.59
C LYS A 210 -34.44 16.14 30.71
N ILE A 211 -35.04 15.68 29.61
CA ILE A 211 -36.42 15.14 29.61
C ILE A 211 -36.55 13.93 30.55
N SER A 212 -35.47 13.18 30.72
CA SER A 212 -35.42 11.97 31.55
C SER A 212 -34.83 12.21 32.94
N GLU A 213 -34.54 13.46 33.29
CA GLU A 213 -33.86 13.85 34.54
C GLU A 213 -32.53 13.10 34.76
N ILE A 214 -31.87 12.65 33.69
CA ILE A 214 -30.58 11.93 33.77
C ILE A 214 -29.46 12.94 34.05
N PRO A 215 -28.62 12.72 35.08
CA PRO A 215 -27.54 13.64 35.42
C PRO A 215 -26.46 13.69 34.35
N ASP A 216 -25.72 14.80 34.29
CA ASP A 216 -24.67 15.04 33.31
C ASP A 216 -23.53 14.00 33.34
N SER A 217 -23.30 13.38 34.50
CA SER A 217 -22.33 12.30 34.67
C SER A 217 -22.75 10.97 34.02
N ARG A 218 -24.03 10.81 33.66
CA ARG A 218 -24.61 9.57 33.09
C ARG A 218 -25.17 9.76 31.67
N LYS A 219 -24.88 10.89 31.04
CA LYS A 219 -25.11 11.13 29.60
C LYS A 219 -23.77 11.08 28.85
N HIS A 220 -23.68 10.25 27.83
CA HIS A 220 -22.42 10.03 27.10
C HIS A 220 -22.66 10.05 25.59
N GLY A 221 -21.88 10.85 24.87
CA GLY A 221 -21.80 10.78 23.41
C GLY A 221 -20.47 10.15 23.01
N PHE A 222 -20.47 9.35 21.94
CA PHE A 222 -19.26 8.78 21.37
C PHE A 222 -19.22 8.95 19.86
N LEU A 223 -18.15 9.54 19.35
CA LEU A 223 -17.79 9.50 17.94
C LEU A 223 -16.89 8.29 17.71
N LEU A 224 -17.42 7.26 17.05
CA LEU A 224 -16.69 6.09 16.61
C LEU A 224 -16.07 6.35 15.25
N SER A 225 -14.76 6.49 15.18
CA SER A 225 -14.05 6.79 13.93
C SER A 225 -12.63 6.23 13.92
N VAL A 226 -12.01 6.15 12.74
CA VAL A 226 -10.61 5.69 12.63
C VAL A 226 -9.64 6.69 13.25
N LYS A 227 -9.93 8.00 13.10
CA LYS A 227 -9.15 9.10 13.63
C LYS A 227 -9.98 9.99 14.53
N LYS A 228 -9.32 10.51 15.57
CA LYS A 228 -9.89 11.54 16.41
C LYS A 228 -10.04 12.83 15.60
N ASP A 229 -11.24 13.38 15.58
CA ASP A 229 -11.54 14.71 15.05
C ASP A 229 -11.70 15.67 16.24
N GLU A 230 -10.63 16.39 16.60
CA GLU A 230 -10.65 17.25 17.78
C GLU A 230 -11.56 18.47 17.62
N GLU A 231 -11.70 18.96 16.39
CA GLU A 231 -12.52 20.13 16.09
C GLU A 231 -14.00 19.78 16.21
N ALA A 232 -14.42 18.63 15.64
CA ALA A 232 -15.79 18.16 15.75
C ALA A 232 -16.23 17.91 17.20
N LEU A 233 -15.30 17.49 18.07
CA LEU A 233 -15.59 17.16 19.47
C LEU A 233 -15.57 18.38 20.40
N LYS A 234 -14.91 19.47 19.99
CA LYS A 234 -14.68 20.63 20.85
C LYS A 234 -16.00 21.26 21.32
N GLY A 235 -16.17 21.36 22.64
CA GLY A 235 -17.35 21.96 23.25
C GLY A 235 -18.61 21.10 23.19
N THR A 236 -18.48 19.80 22.86
CA THR A 236 -19.59 18.84 22.80
C THR A 236 -19.53 17.86 23.97
N TYR A 237 -20.61 17.10 24.18
CA TYR A 237 -20.63 15.98 25.14
C TYR A 237 -20.06 14.66 24.55
N PHE A 238 -19.53 14.73 23.33
CA PHE A 238 -19.02 13.55 22.64
C PHE A 238 -17.55 13.33 22.97
N ASN A 239 -17.20 12.07 23.19
CA ASN A 239 -15.83 11.59 23.32
C ASN A 239 -15.48 10.76 22.10
N TRP A 240 -14.19 10.66 21.77
CA TRP A 240 -13.75 9.79 20.69
C TRP A 240 -13.56 8.36 21.15
N ILE A 241 -14.02 7.40 20.34
CA ILE A 241 -13.64 6.00 20.43
C ILE A 241 -13.14 5.53 19.07
N SER A 242 -12.10 4.69 19.08
CA SER A 242 -11.49 4.18 17.86
C SER A 242 -12.06 2.83 17.44
N TRP A 243 -12.05 2.57 16.13
CA TRP A 243 -12.32 1.22 15.62
C TRP A 243 -11.37 0.15 16.16
N LYS A 244 -10.16 0.52 16.60
CA LYS A 244 -9.23 -0.38 17.29
C LYS A 244 -9.75 -0.80 18.67
N GLN A 245 -10.44 0.08 19.39
CA GLN A 245 -11.09 -0.28 20.66
C GLN A 245 -12.25 -1.25 20.39
N ILE A 246 -13.05 -1.04 19.34
CA ILE A 246 -14.09 -1.99 18.95
C ILE A 246 -13.52 -3.37 18.61
N VAL A 247 -12.38 -3.43 17.90
CA VAL A 247 -11.67 -4.70 17.63
C VAL A 247 -11.25 -5.39 18.93
N LYS A 248 -10.70 -4.66 19.90
CA LYS A 248 -10.39 -5.24 21.23
C LYS A 248 -11.63 -5.76 21.95
N CYS A 249 -12.76 -5.05 21.85
CA CYS A 249 -14.02 -5.51 22.41
C CYS A 249 -14.48 -6.82 21.73
N LEU A 250 -14.37 -6.90 20.41
CA LEU A 250 -14.72 -8.10 19.65
C LEU A 250 -13.82 -9.28 20.01
N ASP A 251 -12.51 -9.06 20.12
CA ASP A 251 -11.54 -10.09 20.50
C ASP A 251 -11.87 -10.69 21.87
N LYS A 252 -12.03 -9.84 22.90
CA LYS A 252 -12.48 -10.27 24.23
C LYS A 252 -13.85 -10.98 24.18
N PHE A 253 -14.77 -10.49 23.36
CA PHE A 253 -16.09 -11.08 23.21
C PHE A 253 -16.03 -12.47 22.56
N ILE A 254 -15.18 -12.67 21.55
CA ILE A 254 -14.97 -13.97 20.90
C ILE A 254 -14.37 -14.97 21.89
N GLU A 255 -13.40 -14.54 22.70
CA GLU A 255 -12.80 -15.37 23.75
C GLU A 255 -13.86 -15.82 24.78
N GLN A 256 -14.63 -14.86 25.31
CA GLN A 256 -15.56 -15.10 26.43
C GLN A 256 -16.92 -15.67 26.01
N SER A 257 -17.34 -15.49 24.76
CA SER A 257 -18.61 -16.02 24.27
C SER A 257 -18.63 -17.55 24.39
N GLN A 258 -19.81 -18.13 24.58
CA GLN A 258 -19.97 -19.58 24.60
C GLN A 258 -20.51 -20.14 23.29
N ALA A 259 -21.34 -19.37 22.58
CA ALA A 259 -21.99 -19.83 21.37
C ALA A 259 -21.05 -19.80 20.15
N ILE A 260 -20.79 -20.96 19.55
CA ILE A 260 -19.89 -21.06 18.39
C ILE A 260 -20.31 -20.17 17.21
N LYS A 261 -21.62 -20.04 16.96
CA LYS A 261 -22.15 -19.23 15.86
C LYS A 261 -21.89 -17.74 16.06
N VAL A 262 -21.98 -17.25 17.30
CA VAL A 262 -21.70 -15.83 17.57
C VAL A 262 -20.21 -15.55 17.52
N LYS A 263 -19.36 -16.48 18.00
CA LYS A 263 -17.91 -16.36 17.84
C LYS A 263 -17.54 -16.19 16.38
N TRP A 264 -18.03 -17.11 15.54
CA TRP A 264 -17.79 -17.05 14.10
C TRP A 264 -18.28 -15.72 13.51
N ALA A 265 -19.51 -15.29 13.80
CA ALA A 265 -20.04 -14.03 13.28
C ALA A 265 -19.22 -12.80 13.74
N ALA A 266 -18.81 -12.76 15.01
CA ALA A 266 -17.96 -11.71 15.54
C ALA A 266 -16.55 -11.71 14.92
N GLU A 267 -15.97 -12.89 14.67
CA GLU A 267 -14.70 -13.03 13.95
C GLU A 267 -14.80 -12.50 12.51
N GLN A 268 -15.91 -12.80 11.81
CA GLN A 268 -16.15 -12.25 10.47
C GLN A 268 -16.21 -10.72 10.51
N TYR A 269 -16.91 -10.16 11.50
CA TYR A 269 -17.03 -8.71 11.67
C TYR A 269 -15.70 -8.05 12.04
N MET A 270 -14.94 -8.65 12.97
CA MET A 270 -13.62 -8.17 13.37
C MET A 270 -12.67 -8.12 12.17
N LYS A 271 -12.58 -9.21 11.39
CA LYS A 271 -11.76 -9.26 10.17
C LYS A 271 -12.20 -8.21 9.14
N CYS A 272 -13.51 -7.99 8.99
CA CYS A 272 -14.05 -6.97 8.09
C CYS A 272 -13.59 -5.56 8.50
N ILE A 273 -13.70 -5.19 9.79
CA ILE A 273 -13.24 -3.90 10.31
C ILE A 273 -11.74 -3.71 10.07
N GLU A 274 -10.92 -4.71 10.44
CA GLU A 274 -9.47 -4.62 10.29
C GLU A 274 -9.05 -4.41 8.83
N LYS A 275 -9.71 -5.11 7.90
CA LYS A 275 -9.41 -5.07 6.48
C LYS A 275 -9.92 -3.80 5.81
N HIS A 276 -11.17 -3.42 6.05
CA HIS A 276 -11.87 -2.41 5.25
C HIS A 276 -11.98 -1.05 5.91
N VAL A 277 -11.99 -1.00 7.24
CA VAL A 277 -12.10 0.28 7.98
C VAL A 277 -10.71 0.75 8.40
N ILE A 278 -9.90 -0.12 9.02
CA ILE A 278 -8.59 0.28 9.55
C ILE A 278 -7.52 0.32 8.45
N LYS A 279 -7.31 -0.78 7.72
CA LYS A 279 -6.21 -0.86 6.74
C LYS A 279 -6.40 0.05 5.52
N GLU A 280 -7.63 0.22 5.01
CA GLU A 280 -7.86 1.05 3.82
C GLU A 280 -7.64 2.54 4.11
N VAL A 281 -8.08 3.06 5.27
CA VAL A 281 -7.80 4.46 5.66
C VAL A 281 -6.29 4.70 5.77
N LEU A 282 -5.54 3.76 6.37
CA LEU A 282 -4.07 3.84 6.45
C LEU A 282 -3.34 3.71 5.10
N LYS A 283 -3.96 3.11 4.08
CA LYS A 283 -3.41 3.02 2.72
C LYS A 283 -3.60 4.32 1.96
N THR A 284 -4.75 4.98 2.11
CA THR A 284 -5.04 6.27 1.46
C THR A 284 -4.05 7.33 1.92
N GLU A 285 -3.70 7.36 3.20
CA GLU A 285 -2.71 8.29 3.76
C GLU A 285 -1.30 8.14 3.16
N ARG A 286 -0.82 6.91 2.97
CA ARG A 286 0.50 6.69 2.34
C ARG A 286 0.53 7.21 0.91
N LYS A 287 -0.61 7.19 0.21
CA LYS A 287 -0.70 7.74 -1.15
C LYS A 287 -0.73 9.26 -1.13
N GLU A 288 -1.37 9.88 -0.16
CA GLU A 288 -1.41 11.35 0.00
C GLU A 288 -0.04 11.92 0.38
N ILE A 289 0.63 11.33 1.37
CA ILE A 289 1.98 11.74 1.80
C ILE A 289 2.99 11.62 0.64
N ASN A 290 2.96 10.49 -0.09
CA ASN A 290 3.87 10.28 -1.23
C ASN A 290 3.59 11.23 -2.41
N ASN A 291 2.42 11.88 -2.47
CA ASN A 291 2.07 12.85 -3.51
C ASN A 291 2.42 14.29 -3.12
N GLU A 292 2.51 14.59 -1.81
CA GLU A 292 2.99 15.89 -1.32
C GLU A 292 4.50 16.04 -1.43
N ASP A 293 5.26 14.94 -1.30
CA ASP A 293 6.73 14.92 -1.49
C ASP A 293 7.19 15.05 -2.96
N ILE A 294 6.24 15.15 -3.91
CA ILE A 294 6.52 15.29 -5.37
C ILE A 294 6.15 16.71 -5.88
N LYS A 295 5.65 17.60 -5.02
CA LYS A 295 5.36 19.01 -5.37
C LYS A 295 6.42 19.96 -4.83
#